data_AF-A0A831NW58-F1
#
_entry.id   AF-A0A831NW58-F1
#
_cell.length_a   1.000
_cell.length_b   1.000
_cell.length_c   1.000
_cell.angle_alpha   90.00
_cell.angle_beta   90.00
_cell.angle_gamma   90.00
#
_symmetry.space_group_name_H-M   'P 1'
#
loop_
_entity.id
_entity.type
_entity.pdbx_description
1 polymer ?
#
loop_
_entity_poly.entity_id
_entity_poly.type
_entity_poly.pdbx_seq_one_letter_code
_entity_poly.pdbx_strand_id
1 'polypeptide(L)'
;MGDVMNGITLEIFLLIVAASAIAVLQYFRGRRYNLALLRYSMDVLEKILRPRDKIFHVVGLYVGYKGVLWLDYKALSRSEVTVLLMPRYSAFYYPLSKLITRFDKVYLTYWFNRDIGGEAHVIKEGAYRRSPKSVVKNVDKMQFSETFIKGNKYYLVYDDGAIVRKLVRFIETLSNPDHVNHVAIVPENKSIYIFAKLDITTFEDIVEKSYRFAKTFA
;
A
#
# COMPACT_ATOMS: atom_id res chain seq x y z
N MET A 1 -52.77 -22.07 8.37
CA MET A 1 -51.77 -21.13 8.93
C MET A 1 -50.50 -21.83 9.41
N GLY A 2 -50.59 -23.01 10.07
CA GLY A 2 -49.44 -23.80 10.50
C GLY A 2 -48.53 -24.33 9.37
N ASP A 3 -49.09 -24.88 8.28
CA ASP A 3 -48.27 -25.41 7.17
C ASP A 3 -47.52 -24.32 6.39
N VAL A 4 -48.11 -23.13 6.26
CA VAL A 4 -47.45 -21.97 5.62
C VAL A 4 -46.28 -21.48 6.50
N MET A 5 -46.46 -21.42 7.82
CA MET A 5 -45.38 -21.07 8.75
C MET A 5 -44.25 -22.12 8.76
N ASN A 6 -44.58 -23.41 8.65
CA ASN A 6 -43.60 -24.49 8.55
C ASN A 6 -42.81 -24.44 7.24
N GLY A 7 -43.47 -24.13 6.12
CA GLY A 7 -42.82 -23.91 4.82
C GLY A 7 -41.84 -22.74 4.86
N ILE A 8 -42.25 -21.59 5.40
CA ILE A 8 -41.40 -20.40 5.57
C ILE A 8 -40.20 -20.70 6.48
N THR A 9 -40.39 -21.46 7.55
CA THR A 9 -39.31 -21.84 8.47
C THR A 9 -38.29 -22.74 7.78
N LEU A 10 -38.74 -23.69 6.95
CA LEU A 10 -37.85 -24.57 6.18
C LEU A 10 -37.07 -23.79 5.12
N GLU A 11 -37.71 -22.87 4.40
CA GLU A 11 -37.06 -22.02 3.40
C GLU A 11 -35.96 -21.15 4.03
N ILE A 12 -36.27 -20.49 5.15
CA ILE A 12 -35.30 -19.68 5.90
C ILE A 12 -34.14 -20.56 6.39
N PHE A 13 -34.43 -21.75 6.90
CA PHE A 13 -33.41 -22.70 7.32
C PHE A 13 -32.48 -23.09 6.17
N LEU A 14 -33.04 -23.45 5.01
CA LEU A 14 -32.26 -23.79 3.82
C LEU A 14 -31.41 -22.61 3.33
N LEU A 15 -31.93 -21.38 3.38
CA LEU A 15 -31.18 -20.17 3.05
C LEU A 15 -30.00 -19.95 4.00
N ILE A 16 -30.19 -20.16 5.31
CA ILE A 16 -29.11 -20.04 6.30
C ILE A 16 -28.03 -21.10 6.05
N VAL A 17 -28.42 -22.35 5.76
CA VAL A 17 -27.49 -23.43 5.44
C VAL A 17 -26.69 -23.10 4.18
N ALA A 18 -27.36 -22.64 3.12
CA ALA A 18 -26.71 -22.24 1.87
C ALA A 18 -25.74 -21.06 2.09
N ALA A 19 -26.17 -20.01 2.80
CA ALA A 19 -25.34 -18.85 3.13
C ALA A 19 -24.12 -19.26 3.97
N SER A 20 -24.28 -20.19 4.90
CA SER A 20 -23.19 -20.72 5.73
C SER A 20 -22.18 -21.48 4.89
N ALA A 21 -22.64 -22.36 3.99
CA ALA A 21 -21.77 -23.09 3.08
C ALA A 21 -20.96 -22.12 2.18
N ILE A 22 -21.62 -21.10 1.62
CA ILE A 22 -20.95 -20.06 0.82
C ILE A 22 -19.91 -19.31 1.66
N ALA A 23 -20.24 -18.93 2.89
CA ALA A 23 -19.33 -18.23 3.78
C ALA A 23 -18.07 -19.05 4.08
N VAL A 24 -18.22 -20.35 4.32
CA VAL A 24 -17.11 -21.29 4.57
C VAL A 24 -16.22 -21.44 3.33
N LEU A 25 -16.81 -21.64 2.15
CA LEU A 25 -16.05 -21.74 0.90
C LEU A 25 -15.26 -20.46 0.60
N GLN A 26 -15.92 -19.30 0.77
CA GLN A 26 -15.29 -18.00 0.60
C GLN A 26 -14.16 -17.77 1.62
N TYR A 27 -14.32 -18.22 2.86
CA TYR A 27 -13.29 -18.15 3.89
C TYR A 27 -12.00 -18.85 3.45
N PHE A 28 -12.08 -20.12 3.04
CA PHE A 28 -10.90 -20.87 2.64
C PHE A 28 -10.25 -20.31 1.37
N ARG A 29 -11.06 -19.92 0.37
CA ARG A 29 -10.55 -19.30 -0.86
C ARG A 29 -9.85 -17.98 -0.57
N GLY A 30 -10.48 -17.10 0.19
CA GLY A 30 -9.94 -15.79 0.55
C GLY A 30 -8.68 -15.89 1.40
N ARG A 31 -8.65 -16.82 2.36
CA ARG A 31 -7.48 -17.12 3.18
C ARG A 31 -6.29 -17.56 2.33
N ARG A 32 -6.48 -18.52 1.43
CA ARG A 32 -5.41 -19.01 0.53
C ARG A 32 -4.84 -17.88 -0.32
N TYR A 33 -5.70 -17.05 -0.89
CA TYR A 33 -5.27 -15.90 -1.70
C TYR A 33 -4.45 -14.89 -0.89
N ASN A 34 -4.95 -14.45 0.28
CA ASN A 34 -4.23 -13.49 1.10
C ASN A 34 -2.88 -14.04 1.56
N LEU A 35 -2.82 -15.30 2.03
CA LEU A 35 -1.55 -15.92 2.42
C LEU A 35 -0.55 -15.98 1.26
N ALA A 36 -1.01 -16.34 0.05
CA ALA A 36 -0.16 -16.35 -1.14
C ALA A 36 0.37 -14.94 -1.45
N LEU A 37 -0.46 -13.90 -1.34
CA LEU A 37 -0.06 -12.52 -1.59
C LEU A 37 0.90 -11.97 -0.52
N LEU A 38 0.70 -12.30 0.75
CA LEU A 38 1.64 -11.96 1.82
C LEU A 38 3.00 -12.59 1.55
N ARG A 39 3.04 -13.90 1.28
CA ARG A 39 4.28 -14.63 0.96
C ARG A 39 4.97 -14.05 -0.27
N TYR A 40 4.22 -13.87 -1.37
CA TYR A 40 4.75 -13.24 -2.58
C TYR A 40 5.39 -11.88 -2.29
N SER A 41 4.72 -11.03 -1.50
CA SER A 41 5.27 -9.71 -1.20
C SER A 41 6.56 -9.78 -0.37
N MET A 42 6.65 -10.70 0.58
CA MET A 42 7.88 -10.93 1.36
C MET A 42 9.00 -11.43 0.46
N ASP A 43 8.73 -12.42 -0.39
CA ASP A 43 9.70 -13.01 -1.32
C ASP A 43 10.26 -11.94 -2.28
N VAL A 44 9.40 -11.07 -2.82
CA VAL A 44 9.80 -9.94 -3.70
C VAL A 44 10.70 -8.95 -2.95
N LEU A 45 10.32 -8.55 -1.73
CA LEU A 45 11.11 -7.62 -0.92
C LEU A 45 12.49 -8.18 -0.62
N GLU A 46 12.58 -9.45 -0.21
CA GLU A 46 13.84 -10.10 0.09
C GLU A 46 14.73 -10.25 -1.14
N LYS A 47 14.15 -10.68 -2.26
CA LYS A 47 14.86 -10.86 -3.54
C LYS A 47 15.50 -9.56 -4.02
N ILE A 48 14.77 -8.44 -3.92
CA ILE A 48 15.20 -7.15 -4.47
C ILE A 48 16.07 -6.37 -3.48
N LEU A 49 15.62 -6.24 -2.23
CA LEU A 49 16.31 -5.42 -1.24
C LEU A 49 17.57 -6.09 -0.71
N ARG A 50 17.62 -7.44 -0.73
CA ARG A 50 18.71 -8.27 -0.23
C ARG A 50 19.19 -7.81 1.15
N PRO A 51 18.29 -7.77 2.14
CA PRO A 51 18.63 -7.24 3.45
C PRO A 51 19.62 -8.15 4.17
N ARG A 52 20.46 -7.53 5.02
CA ARG A 52 21.36 -8.27 5.91
C ARG A 52 20.57 -9.01 6.99
N ASP A 53 19.52 -8.38 7.49
CA ASP A 53 18.62 -8.93 8.49
C ASP A 53 17.19 -8.46 8.24
N LYS A 54 16.19 -9.20 8.72
CA LYS A 54 14.78 -8.91 8.48
C LYS A 54 13.89 -9.45 9.59
N ILE A 55 12.85 -8.69 9.94
CA ILE A 55 11.78 -9.15 10.83
C ILE A 55 10.44 -8.81 10.19
N PHE A 56 9.52 -9.78 10.18
CA PHE A 56 8.13 -9.60 9.75
C PHE A 56 7.17 -9.90 10.90
N HIS A 57 6.41 -8.89 11.31
CA HIS A 57 5.34 -9.02 12.31
C HIS A 57 3.99 -9.12 11.60
N VAL A 58 3.38 -10.30 11.63
CA VAL A 58 2.05 -10.53 11.05
C VAL A 58 0.99 -9.76 11.83
N VAL A 59 0.10 -9.07 11.12
CA VAL A 59 -1.03 -8.31 11.68
C VAL A 59 -2.33 -8.95 11.22
N GLY A 60 -3.17 -9.35 12.18
CA GLY A 60 -4.50 -9.90 11.88
C GLY A 60 -4.49 -11.18 11.05
N LEU A 61 -3.44 -12.00 11.19
CA LEU A 61 -3.15 -13.30 10.56
C LEU A 61 -3.15 -13.35 9.02
N TYR A 62 -4.21 -12.86 8.37
CA TYR A 62 -4.40 -12.80 6.92
C TYR A 62 -4.56 -11.37 6.40
N VAL A 63 -4.52 -10.38 7.28
CA VAL A 63 -4.80 -8.97 6.95
C VAL A 63 -3.53 -8.22 6.58
N GLY A 64 -2.35 -8.64 7.01
CA GLY A 64 -1.14 -7.91 6.67
C GLY A 64 0.07 -8.26 7.50
N TYR A 65 1.11 -7.46 7.35
CA TYR A 65 2.28 -7.49 8.23
C TYR A 65 2.98 -6.13 8.25
N LYS A 66 3.83 -5.94 9.26
CA LYS A 66 4.87 -4.91 9.30
C LYS A 66 6.24 -5.58 9.17
N GLY A 67 7.04 -5.13 8.22
CA GLY A 67 8.38 -5.64 7.96
C GLY A 67 9.42 -4.58 8.25
N VAL A 68 10.53 -4.97 8.87
CA VAL A 68 11.75 -4.17 8.98
C VAL A 68 12.86 -4.96 8.31
N LEU A 69 13.49 -4.37 7.28
CA LEU A 69 14.55 -4.99 6.50
C LEU A 69 15.80 -4.10 6.60
N TRP A 70 16.84 -4.55 7.30
CA TRP A 70 18.09 -3.80 7.45
C TRP A 70 18.95 -3.94 6.19
N LEU A 71 19.35 -2.80 5.65
CA LEU A 71 20.06 -2.70 4.38
C LEU A 71 21.53 -2.35 4.64
N ASP A 72 22.41 -2.88 3.79
CA ASP A 72 23.83 -2.57 3.83
C ASP A 72 24.21 -1.81 2.56
N TYR A 73 23.81 -0.53 2.48
CA TYR A 73 24.09 0.32 1.33
C TYR A 73 24.32 1.78 1.71
N LYS A 74 25.59 2.19 1.84
CA LYS A 74 25.99 3.58 2.14
C LYS A 74 25.18 4.15 3.32
N ALA A 75 24.51 5.29 3.17
CA ALA A 75 23.68 5.86 4.23
C ALA A 75 22.26 5.30 4.30
N LEU A 76 21.84 4.44 3.37
CA LEU A 76 20.51 3.80 3.38
C LEU A 76 20.53 2.60 4.34
N SER A 77 19.89 2.75 5.50
CA SER A 77 20.09 1.86 6.64
C SER A 77 19.02 0.78 6.78
N ARG A 78 17.77 1.10 6.46
CA ARG A 78 16.68 0.11 6.49
C ARG A 78 15.53 0.49 5.57
N SER A 79 14.75 -0.52 5.21
CA SER A 79 13.42 -0.36 4.61
C SER A 79 12.38 -0.88 5.59
N GLU A 80 11.36 -0.07 5.86
CA GLU A 80 10.17 -0.48 6.61
C GLU A 80 9.01 -0.67 5.64
N VAL A 81 8.34 -1.82 5.76
CA VAL A 81 7.17 -2.17 4.96
C VAL A 81 5.96 -2.34 5.84
N THR A 82 4.80 -1.87 5.36
CA THR A 82 3.52 -2.33 5.88
C THR A 82 2.65 -2.77 4.71
N VAL A 83 2.24 -4.04 4.73
CA VAL A 83 1.26 -4.59 3.77
C VAL A 83 -0.08 -4.73 4.48
N LEU A 84 -1.14 -4.22 3.87
CA LEU A 84 -2.52 -4.38 4.33
C LEU A 84 -3.38 -4.92 3.20
N LEU A 85 -3.94 -6.10 3.40
CA LEU A 85 -4.79 -6.80 2.45
C LEU A 85 -6.26 -6.59 2.80
N MET A 86 -7.09 -6.55 1.77
CA MET A 86 -8.54 -6.67 1.92
C MET A 86 -8.89 -8.02 2.57
N PRO A 87 -9.89 -8.05 3.46
CA PRO A 87 -10.28 -9.23 4.23
C PRO A 87 -11.11 -10.20 3.40
N ARG A 88 -10.51 -10.78 2.35
CA ARG A 88 -11.15 -11.70 1.40
C ARG A 88 -11.75 -12.94 2.06
N TYR A 89 -11.27 -13.31 3.24
CA TYR A 89 -11.78 -14.43 4.03
C TYR A 89 -13.15 -14.16 4.68
N SER A 90 -13.59 -12.91 4.76
CA SER A 90 -14.91 -12.57 5.31
C SER A 90 -15.91 -12.36 4.17
N ALA A 91 -16.81 -13.32 3.97
CA ALA A 91 -17.80 -13.28 2.89
C ALA A 91 -18.69 -12.03 2.93
N PHE A 92 -19.11 -11.62 4.14
CA PHE A 92 -20.00 -10.48 4.32
C PHE A 92 -19.27 -9.14 4.37
N TYR A 93 -18.05 -9.10 4.91
CA TYR A 93 -17.30 -7.84 5.03
C TYR A 93 -16.50 -7.51 3.76
N TYR A 94 -16.11 -8.51 2.97
CA TYR A 94 -15.32 -8.27 1.75
C TYR A 94 -16.02 -7.34 0.73
N PRO A 95 -17.32 -7.50 0.42
CA PRO A 95 -18.04 -6.54 -0.43
C PRO A 95 -17.98 -5.10 0.10
N LEU A 96 -18.17 -4.91 1.41
CA LEU A 96 -18.08 -3.60 2.04
C LEU A 96 -16.65 -3.02 1.96
N SER A 97 -15.63 -3.87 2.12
CA SER A 97 -14.22 -3.46 2.02
C SER A 97 -13.84 -2.98 0.63
N LYS A 98 -14.46 -3.50 -0.44
CA LYS A 98 -14.26 -3.01 -1.82
C LYS A 98 -14.77 -1.58 -2.01
N LEU A 99 -15.82 -1.19 -1.29
CA LEU A 99 -16.37 0.17 -1.35
C LEU A 99 -15.52 1.16 -0.52
N ILE A 100 -15.09 0.72 0.67
CA ILE A 100 -14.41 1.57 1.65
C ILE A 100 -12.89 1.64 1.40
N THR A 101 -12.21 0.50 1.41
CA THR A 101 -10.74 0.37 1.34
C THR A 101 -10.24 0.30 -0.11
N ARG A 102 -11.09 -0.18 -1.02
CA ARG A 102 -10.91 -0.28 -2.49
C ARG A 102 -9.84 -1.27 -2.98
N PHE A 103 -8.66 -1.30 -2.36
CA PHE A 103 -7.53 -2.12 -2.82
C PHE A 103 -6.59 -2.55 -1.69
N ASP A 104 -5.75 -3.55 -1.95
CA ASP A 104 -4.65 -3.93 -1.04
C ASP A 104 -3.56 -2.88 -1.08
N LYS A 105 -3.01 -2.53 0.08
CA LYS A 105 -2.09 -1.41 0.26
C LYS A 105 -0.71 -1.89 0.61
N VAL A 106 0.30 -1.20 0.11
CA VAL A 106 1.67 -1.30 0.58
C VAL A 106 2.22 0.09 0.89
N TYR A 107 2.87 0.17 2.05
CA TYR A 107 3.63 1.32 2.50
C TYR A 107 5.08 0.90 2.58
N LEU A 108 5.96 1.63 1.89
CA LEU A 108 7.40 1.41 1.85
C LEU A 108 8.08 2.67 2.36
N THR A 109 8.99 2.53 3.32
CA THR A 109 9.76 3.66 3.87
C THR A 109 11.24 3.30 3.88
N TYR A 110 12.04 4.05 3.15
CA TYR A 110 13.50 3.94 3.15
C TYR A 110 14.08 4.95 4.13
N TRP A 111 14.88 4.47 5.08
CA TRP A 111 15.47 5.30 6.14
C TRP A 111 16.95 5.52 5.91
N PHE A 112 17.41 6.74 6.21
CA PHE A 112 18.78 7.17 5.98
C PHE A 112 19.46 7.59 7.28
N ASN A 113 20.75 7.31 7.38
CA ASN A 113 21.61 7.73 8.49
C ASN A 113 22.24 9.12 8.26
N ARG A 114 21.84 9.81 7.19
CA ARG A 114 22.26 11.16 6.83
C ARG A 114 21.06 11.98 6.39
N ASP A 115 21.24 13.29 6.31
CA ASP A 115 20.19 14.19 5.83
C ASP A 115 20.05 14.07 4.30
N ILE A 116 18.81 14.15 3.82
CA ILE A 116 18.44 13.80 2.43
C ILE A 116 17.92 14.97 1.57
N GLY A 117 18.22 16.21 1.96
CA GLY A 117 17.87 17.42 1.18
C GLY A 117 16.50 18.00 1.56
N GLY A 118 15.78 18.58 0.59
CA GLY A 118 14.48 19.24 0.78
C GLY A 118 13.28 18.30 0.93
N GLU A 119 12.17 18.83 1.43
CA GLU A 119 10.89 18.15 1.61
C GLU A 119 10.03 18.26 0.35
N ALA A 120 9.52 17.12 -0.12
CA ALA A 120 8.62 17.10 -1.27
C ALA A 120 7.66 15.92 -1.20
N HIS A 121 6.44 16.13 -1.69
CA HIS A 121 5.37 15.16 -1.76
C HIS A 121 4.73 15.20 -3.15
N VAL A 122 4.44 14.02 -3.68
CA VAL A 122 3.65 13.83 -4.90
C VAL A 122 2.49 12.90 -4.54
N ILE A 123 1.28 13.45 -4.51
CA ILE A 123 0.07 12.79 -3.99
C ILE A 123 -0.96 12.67 -5.11
N LYS A 124 -1.36 11.44 -5.44
CA LYS A 124 -2.41 11.20 -6.44
C LYS A 124 -3.74 11.75 -5.95
N GLU A 125 -4.52 12.32 -6.85
CA GLU A 125 -5.91 12.69 -6.56
C GLU A 125 -6.71 11.48 -6.03
N GLY A 126 -7.47 11.70 -4.95
CA GLY A 126 -8.24 10.65 -4.29
C GLY A 126 -7.44 9.63 -3.47
N ALA A 127 -6.11 9.80 -3.32
CA ALA A 127 -5.29 8.96 -2.43
C ALA A 127 -5.73 9.04 -0.96
N TYR A 128 -6.23 10.21 -0.54
CA TYR A 128 -6.74 10.47 0.79
C TYR A 128 -8.20 10.93 0.71
N ARG A 129 -9.02 10.54 1.69
CA ARG A 129 -10.43 10.99 1.80
C ARG A 129 -10.55 12.50 2.04
N ARG A 130 -9.54 13.09 2.70
CA ARG A 130 -9.40 14.52 2.95
C ARG A 130 -8.38 15.13 1.98
N SER A 131 -8.24 16.45 2.02
CA SER A 131 -7.24 17.17 1.24
C SER A 131 -5.81 16.64 1.46
N PRO A 132 -4.94 16.64 0.42
CA PRO A 132 -3.50 16.40 0.56
C PRO A 132 -2.85 17.21 1.69
N LYS A 133 -3.37 18.43 1.94
CA LYS A 133 -2.94 19.32 3.03
C LYS A 133 -3.07 18.70 4.43
N SER A 134 -3.95 17.71 4.61
CA SER A 134 -4.16 17.06 5.92
C SER A 134 -3.10 16.02 6.27
N VAL A 135 -2.22 15.66 5.34
CA VAL A 135 -1.21 14.60 5.52
C VAL A 135 0.21 15.17 5.59
N VAL A 136 0.40 16.40 5.09
CA VAL A 136 1.70 17.10 5.10
C VAL A 136 1.71 18.09 6.26
N LYS A 137 2.62 17.88 7.23
CA LYS A 137 2.66 18.68 8.47
C LYS A 137 2.93 20.18 8.23
N ASN A 138 3.81 20.50 7.28
CA ASN A 138 4.31 21.86 7.03
C ASN A 138 3.71 22.51 5.77
N VAL A 139 2.55 22.03 5.32
CA VAL A 139 1.99 22.41 4.01
C VAL A 139 1.81 23.91 3.81
N ASP A 140 1.54 24.67 4.88
CA ASP A 140 1.32 26.11 4.81
C ASP A 140 2.58 26.90 4.43
N LYS A 141 3.77 26.30 4.56
CA LYS A 141 5.06 26.89 4.20
C LYS A 141 5.60 26.38 2.86
N MET A 142 4.87 25.48 2.21
CA MET A 142 5.33 24.78 1.01
C MET A 142 4.60 25.28 -0.23
N GLN A 143 5.25 25.16 -1.38
CA GLN A 143 4.62 25.41 -2.67
C GLN A 143 3.62 24.29 -2.97
N PHE A 144 2.48 24.66 -3.54
CA PHE A 144 1.44 23.73 -3.96
C PHE A 144 1.18 23.89 -5.46
N SER A 145 1.26 22.81 -6.21
CA SER A 145 0.93 22.80 -7.63
C SER A 145 0.33 21.46 -8.05
N GLU A 146 -0.09 21.37 -9.31
CA GLU A 146 -0.72 20.18 -9.87
C GLU A 146 0.03 19.72 -11.11
N THR A 147 0.03 18.42 -11.37
CA THR A 147 0.58 17.85 -12.60
C THR A 147 -0.21 16.63 -13.04
N PHE A 148 -0.06 16.24 -14.30
CA PHE A 148 -0.65 15.05 -14.87
C PHE A 148 0.43 14.05 -15.24
N ILE A 149 0.38 12.86 -14.65
CA ILE A 149 1.29 11.76 -14.97
C ILE A 149 0.48 10.64 -15.61
N LYS A 150 0.72 10.38 -16.90
CA LYS A 150 -0.03 9.41 -17.71
C LYS A 150 -1.56 9.55 -17.55
N GLY A 151 -2.07 10.79 -17.62
CA GLY A 151 -3.50 11.10 -17.52
C GLY A 151 -4.07 11.16 -16.10
N ASN A 152 -3.30 10.80 -15.07
CA ASN A 152 -3.71 10.91 -13.67
C ASN A 152 -3.27 12.23 -13.05
N LYS A 153 -4.16 12.88 -12.31
CA LYS A 153 -3.86 14.11 -11.58
C LYS A 153 -3.09 13.84 -10.30
N TYR A 154 -2.02 14.58 -10.08
CA TYR A 154 -1.21 14.57 -8.86
C TYR A 154 -1.06 15.99 -8.30
N TYR A 155 -1.10 16.08 -6.98
CA TYR A 155 -0.76 17.27 -6.22
C TYR A 155 0.71 17.22 -5.82
N LEU A 156 1.40 18.33 -6.05
CA LEU A 156 2.79 18.53 -5.70
C LEU A 156 2.85 19.46 -4.51
N VAL A 157 3.52 19.04 -3.44
CA VAL A 157 3.73 19.86 -2.22
C VAL A 157 5.21 19.83 -1.90
N TYR A 158 5.93 20.95 -2.01
CA TYR A 158 7.39 20.94 -1.90
C TYR A 158 7.97 22.26 -1.39
N ASP A 159 9.14 22.18 -0.75
CA ASP A 159 10.02 23.33 -0.49
C ASP A 159 11.13 23.46 -1.56
N ASP A 160 11.51 22.34 -2.18
CA ASP A 160 12.57 22.23 -3.19
C ASP A 160 12.02 21.70 -4.53
N GLY A 161 12.00 22.58 -5.52
CA GLY A 161 11.54 22.28 -6.88
C GLY A 161 12.39 21.22 -7.60
N ALA A 162 13.67 21.07 -7.26
CA ALA A 162 14.51 20.02 -7.84
C ALA A 162 14.14 18.64 -7.27
N ILE A 163 13.82 18.56 -5.98
CA ILE A 163 13.41 17.31 -5.32
C ILE A 163 12.06 16.84 -5.84
N VAL A 164 11.06 17.73 -5.97
CA VAL A 164 9.75 17.32 -6.49
C VAL A 164 9.84 16.82 -7.93
N ARG A 165 10.69 17.43 -8.77
CA ARG A 165 10.95 16.94 -10.14
C ARG A 165 11.57 15.54 -10.15
N LYS A 166 12.45 15.22 -9.20
CA LYS A 166 12.99 13.86 -9.03
C LYS A 166 11.88 12.86 -8.69
N LEU A 167 10.92 13.23 -7.82
CA LEU A 167 9.79 12.37 -7.47
C LEU A 167 8.85 12.14 -8.66
N VAL A 168 8.51 13.20 -9.40
CA VAL A 168 7.68 13.08 -10.62
C VAL A 168 8.35 12.13 -11.62
N ARG A 169 9.64 12.34 -11.90
CA ARG A 169 10.40 11.46 -12.81
C ARG A 169 10.46 10.02 -12.31
N PHE A 170 10.62 9.80 -11.01
CA PHE A 170 10.53 8.45 -10.44
C PHE A 170 9.18 7.81 -10.75
N ILE A 171 8.07 8.50 -10.49
CA ILE A 171 6.71 7.97 -10.75
C ILE A 171 6.52 7.68 -12.24
N GLU A 172 7.00 8.55 -13.14
CA GLU A 172 6.93 8.35 -14.60
C GLU A 172 7.65 7.08 -15.07
N THR A 173 8.73 6.69 -14.38
CA THR A 173 9.47 5.47 -14.74
C THR A 173 8.71 4.19 -14.43
N LEU A 174 7.69 4.22 -13.56
CA LEU A 174 6.93 3.03 -13.18
C LEU A 174 6.14 2.45 -14.36
N SER A 175 6.03 1.13 -14.39
CA SER A 175 5.24 0.40 -15.39
C SER A 175 3.79 0.88 -15.37
N ASN A 176 3.22 1.00 -14.16
CA ASN A 176 1.90 1.58 -13.93
C ASN A 176 1.93 2.65 -12.82
N PRO A 177 2.11 3.93 -13.17
CA PRO A 177 2.08 5.05 -12.22
C PRO A 177 0.76 5.15 -11.45
N ASP A 178 -0.35 4.68 -12.02
CA ASP A 178 -1.68 4.72 -11.38
C ASP A 178 -1.71 4.04 -10.01
N HIS A 179 -0.86 3.03 -9.83
CA HIS A 179 -0.77 2.26 -8.59
C HIS A 179 -0.02 2.98 -7.47
N VAL A 180 0.60 4.13 -7.71
CA VAL A 180 1.25 4.92 -6.68
C VAL A 180 0.35 6.05 -6.23
N ASN A 181 0.01 6.04 -4.95
CA ASN A 181 -0.92 7.00 -4.35
C ASN A 181 -0.19 8.18 -3.71
N HIS A 182 1.00 7.97 -3.15
CA HIS A 182 1.78 9.03 -2.53
C HIS A 182 3.26 8.65 -2.50
N VAL A 183 4.14 9.56 -2.91
CA VAL A 183 5.59 9.47 -2.71
C VAL A 183 6.05 10.72 -1.99
N ALA A 184 6.90 10.59 -0.98
CA ALA A 184 7.40 11.70 -0.21
C ALA A 184 8.89 11.55 0.13
N ILE A 185 9.58 12.67 0.21
CA ILE A 185 10.88 12.82 0.86
C ILE A 185 10.62 13.68 2.09
N VAL A 186 10.93 13.14 3.27
CA VAL A 186 10.69 13.78 4.56
C VAL A 186 12.02 13.90 5.29
N PRO A 187 12.72 15.05 5.17
CA PRO A 187 14.04 15.26 5.75
C PRO A 187 14.06 15.19 7.27
N GLU A 188 13.01 15.67 7.94
CA GLU A 188 12.83 15.57 9.40
C GLU A 188 12.99 14.13 9.89
N ASN A 189 12.46 13.18 9.12
CA ASN A 189 12.52 11.75 9.39
C ASN A 189 13.70 11.04 8.71
N LYS A 190 14.50 11.76 7.90
CA LYS A 190 15.55 11.19 7.03
C LYS A 190 15.01 10.00 6.23
N SER A 191 13.86 10.18 5.59
CA SER A 191 13.14 9.07 4.96
C SER A 191 12.54 9.38 3.61
N ILE A 192 12.43 8.36 2.77
CA ILE A 192 11.63 8.37 1.54
C ILE A 192 10.46 7.42 1.74
N TYR A 193 9.24 7.92 1.61
CA TYR A 193 8.00 7.18 1.82
C TYR A 193 7.27 6.96 0.50
N ILE A 194 6.72 5.76 0.31
CA ILE A 194 5.86 5.38 -0.81
C ILE A 194 4.62 4.68 -0.27
N PHE A 195 3.45 5.16 -0.68
CA PHE A 195 2.17 4.48 -0.55
C PHE A 195 1.69 4.08 -1.94
N ALA A 196 1.45 2.78 -2.12
CA ALA A 196 1.00 2.21 -3.38
C ALA A 196 -0.06 1.12 -3.16
N LYS A 197 -0.73 0.77 -4.25
CA LYS A 197 -1.52 -0.45 -4.37
C LYS A 197 -0.58 -1.66 -4.46
N LEU A 198 -0.86 -2.69 -3.67
CA LEU A 198 -0.21 -3.98 -3.79
C LEU A 198 -0.91 -4.78 -4.89
N ASP A 199 -0.20 -5.01 -6.00
CA ASP A 199 -0.70 -5.74 -7.16
C ASP A 199 0.44 -6.59 -7.75
N ILE A 200 0.20 -7.89 -7.95
CA ILE A 200 1.22 -8.86 -8.38
C ILE A 200 1.90 -8.50 -9.71
N THR A 201 1.26 -7.71 -10.56
CA THR A 201 1.80 -7.32 -11.86
C THR A 201 2.79 -6.16 -11.79
N THR A 202 2.75 -5.39 -10.69
CA THR A 202 3.48 -4.11 -10.57
C THR A 202 4.31 -3.99 -9.30
N PHE A 203 4.09 -4.87 -8.32
CA PHE A 203 4.76 -4.77 -7.02
C PHE A 203 6.29 -4.90 -7.14
N GLU A 204 6.78 -5.86 -7.91
CA GLU A 204 8.22 -6.02 -8.19
C GLU A 204 8.83 -4.76 -8.83
N ASP A 205 8.14 -4.18 -9.83
CA ASP A 205 8.56 -2.93 -10.48
C ASP A 205 8.64 -1.75 -9.50
N ILE A 206 7.63 -1.61 -8.63
CA ILE A 206 7.56 -0.55 -7.61
C ILE A 206 8.71 -0.72 -6.60
N VAL A 207 8.93 -1.93 -6.08
CA VAL A 207 10.01 -2.18 -5.10
C VAL A 207 11.37 -1.94 -5.73
N GLU A 208 11.61 -2.45 -6.94
CA GLU A 208 12.90 -2.27 -7.63
C GLU A 208 13.20 -0.80 -7.92
N LYS A 209 12.26 -0.09 -8.56
CA LYS A 209 12.47 1.30 -8.95
C LYS A 209 12.51 2.23 -7.74
N SER A 210 11.71 1.98 -6.71
CA SER A 210 11.76 2.77 -5.48
C SER A 210 13.06 2.55 -4.70
N TYR A 211 13.58 1.32 -4.67
CA TYR A 211 14.87 1.03 -4.05
C TYR A 211 16.01 1.70 -4.83
N ARG A 212 16.00 1.59 -6.17
CA ARG A 212 16.98 2.27 -7.03
C ARG A 212 16.93 3.79 -6.85
N PHE A 213 15.74 4.36 -6.76
CA PHE A 213 15.53 5.77 -6.48
C PHE A 213 16.11 6.16 -5.11
N ALA A 214 15.81 5.39 -4.06
CA ALA A 214 16.34 5.62 -2.72
C ALA A 214 17.87 5.60 -2.67
N LYS A 215 18.51 4.70 -3.42
CA LYS A 215 19.98 4.65 -3.52
C LYS A 215 20.61 5.93 -4.07
N THR A 216 19.87 6.74 -4.84
CA THR A 216 20.37 8.04 -5.33
C THR A 216 20.51 9.10 -4.23
N PHE A 217 19.91 8.85 -3.06
CA PHE A 217 19.98 9.69 -1.85
C PHE A 217 20.86 9.09 -0.75
N ALA A 218 21.46 7.91 -0.99
CA ALA A 218 22.32 7.21 -0.02
C ALA A 218 23.75 7.72 -0.02
#